data_AF-A0A0S9QJH6-F1
#
_entry.id   AF-A0A0S9QJH6-F1
#
_cell.length_a   1.000
_cell.length_b   1.000
_cell.length_c   1.000
_cell.angle_alpha   90.00
_cell.angle_beta   90.00
_cell.angle_gamma   90.00
#
_symmetry.space_group_name_H-M   'P 1'
#
loop_
_entity.id
_entity.type
_entity.pdbx_description
1 polymer ?
#
loop_
_entity_poly.entity_id
_entity_poly.type
_entity_poly.pdbx_seq_one_letter_code
_entity_poly.pdbx_strand_id
1 'polypeptide(L)'
;MIGWQSSDLVSWTAARSIEIAPSNAGMAWAPEVTVDPQTGEFVVFWSSRLYAADDPTHGADSYSRIMYSRTRDFSSFTPAEVMIDTGGRDVIDTAVIHEHGKVYRFTKDEARSGGWGIYLERGSSLFDDDFTLITTNIAGDRYPGGVEAPIVIRARGEERWFLFLDQYQEMPQGYFAMECTDLDSGEWSYVPLDEVSIPPSTKHGTILPLLRHEWDRLRTLTGLD
;
A
#
# COMPACT_ATOMS: atom_id res chain seq x y z
N MET A 1 -14.76 3.27 4.14
CA MET A 1 -14.40 2.51 2.92
C MET A 1 -15.64 1.86 2.32
N ILE A 2 -15.58 1.47 1.04
CA ILE A 2 -16.59 0.62 0.40
C ILE A 2 -15.97 -0.77 0.20
N GLY A 3 -16.72 -1.83 0.49
CA GLY A 3 -16.23 -3.20 0.37
C GLY A 3 -17.20 -4.14 -0.35
N TRP A 4 -16.62 -5.18 -0.96
CA TRP A 4 -17.29 -6.35 -1.52
C TRP A 4 -16.61 -7.59 -0.97
N GLN A 5 -17.34 -8.71 -0.90
CA GLN A 5 -16.79 -9.99 -0.47
C GLN A 5 -17.09 -11.06 -1.51
N SER A 6 -16.17 -11.99 -1.68
CA SER A 6 -16.33 -13.15 -2.53
C SER A 6 -15.59 -14.34 -1.93
N SER A 7 -16.19 -15.53 -2.04
CA SER A 7 -15.57 -16.80 -1.67
C SER A 7 -14.99 -17.57 -2.87
N ASP A 8 -15.19 -17.06 -4.09
CA ASP A 8 -14.80 -17.72 -5.34
C ASP A 8 -14.13 -16.79 -6.36
N LEU A 9 -13.95 -15.51 -6.01
CA LEU A 9 -13.44 -14.41 -6.86
C LEU A 9 -14.31 -14.11 -8.09
N VAL A 10 -15.52 -14.67 -8.16
CA VAL A 10 -16.44 -14.58 -9.31
C VAL A 10 -17.76 -13.97 -8.88
N SER A 11 -18.35 -14.51 -7.82
CA SER A 11 -19.60 -14.10 -7.22
C SER A 11 -19.29 -13.14 -6.08
N TRP A 12 -19.74 -11.90 -6.18
CA TRP A 12 -19.49 -10.86 -5.19
C TRP A 12 -20.79 -10.45 -4.48
N THR A 13 -20.67 -10.11 -3.20
CA THR A 13 -21.77 -9.47 -2.46
C THR A 13 -22.13 -8.12 -3.07
N ALA A 14 -23.25 -7.55 -2.67
CA ALA A 14 -23.48 -6.11 -2.88
C ALA A 14 -22.38 -5.29 -2.16
N ALA A 15 -22.15 -4.08 -2.66
CA ALA A 15 -21.27 -3.11 -2.02
C ALA A 15 -21.81 -2.76 -0.64
N ARG A 16 -20.92 -2.64 0.35
CA ARG A 16 -21.27 -2.14 1.69
C ARG A 16 -20.38 -0.97 2.08
N SER A 17 -20.96 0.02 2.76
CA SER A 17 -20.21 1.07 3.44
C SER A 17 -19.71 0.57 4.79
N ILE A 18 -18.46 0.86 5.10
CA ILE A 18 -17.80 0.48 6.36
C ILE A 18 -17.13 1.74 6.90
N GLU A 19 -17.58 2.21 8.05
CA GLU A 19 -16.99 3.35 8.74
C GLU A 19 -15.75 2.90 9.51
N ILE A 20 -14.59 3.41 9.10
CA ILE A 20 -13.29 3.09 9.71
C ILE A 20 -12.53 4.35 10.14
N ALA A 21 -12.84 5.49 9.53
CA ALA A 21 -12.15 6.74 9.78
C ALA A 21 -12.83 7.48 10.94
N PRO A 22 -12.07 8.16 11.81
CA PRO A 22 -12.64 8.98 12.87
C PRO A 22 -13.38 10.19 12.26
N SER A 23 -14.32 10.75 13.02
CA SER A 23 -15.19 11.84 12.55
C SER A 23 -14.44 13.14 12.18
N ASN A 24 -13.21 13.30 12.67
CA ASN A 24 -12.33 14.45 12.37
C ASN A 24 -11.35 14.17 11.23
N ALA A 25 -11.50 13.07 10.48
CA ALA A 25 -10.71 12.79 9.29
C ALA A 25 -11.30 13.51 8.07
N GLY A 26 -10.44 14.17 7.29
CA GLY A 26 -10.82 14.79 6.01
C GLY A 26 -11.02 13.78 4.88
N MET A 27 -10.45 12.58 5.00
CA MET A 27 -10.53 11.53 4.00
C MET A 27 -10.16 10.17 4.58
N ALA A 28 -10.52 9.10 3.86
CA ALA A 28 -10.01 7.75 4.06
C ALA A 28 -9.63 7.16 2.69
N TRP A 29 -8.39 7.41 2.25
CA TRP A 29 -7.92 7.10 0.91
C TRP A 29 -6.98 5.89 0.88
N ALA A 30 -6.98 5.19 -0.26
CA ALA A 30 -6.07 4.09 -0.56
C ALA A 30 -5.91 3.07 0.59
N PRO A 31 -6.99 2.36 0.97
CA PRO A 31 -6.89 1.36 2.02
C PRO A 31 -6.10 0.14 1.53
N GLU A 32 -5.13 -0.30 2.32
CA GLU A 32 -4.43 -1.57 2.18
C GLU A 32 -4.67 -2.44 3.42
N VAL A 33 -4.42 -3.74 3.28
CA VAL A 33 -4.60 -4.72 4.36
C VAL A 33 -3.39 -5.62 4.45
N THR A 34 -2.87 -5.79 5.67
CA THR A 34 -1.92 -6.84 6.03
C THR A 34 -2.45 -7.66 7.19
N VAL A 35 -1.77 -8.76 7.54
CA VAL A 35 -2.08 -9.57 8.71
C VAL A 35 -1.00 -9.33 9.74
N ASP A 36 -1.40 -9.01 10.98
CA ASP A 36 -0.47 -9.03 12.11
C ASP A 36 -0.12 -10.49 12.44
N PRO A 37 1.14 -10.93 12.27
CA PRO A 37 1.52 -12.32 12.51
C PRO A 37 1.41 -12.73 13.98
N GLN A 38 1.38 -11.80 14.94
CA GLN A 38 1.29 -12.11 16.36
C GLN A 38 -0.14 -12.44 16.79
N THR A 39 -1.12 -11.68 16.31
CA THR A 39 -2.53 -11.78 16.73
C THR A 39 -3.43 -12.49 15.71
N GLY A 40 -2.97 -12.60 14.45
CA GLY A 40 -3.74 -13.07 13.31
C GLY A 40 -4.86 -12.12 12.89
N GLU A 41 -4.84 -10.88 13.35
CA GLU A 41 -5.82 -9.85 12.98
C GLU A 41 -5.45 -9.21 11.64
N PHE A 42 -6.45 -8.82 10.86
CA PHE A 42 -6.24 -7.96 9.73
C PHE A 42 -5.99 -6.54 10.23
N VAL A 43 -4.92 -5.93 9.75
CA VAL A 43 -4.60 -4.52 9.94
C VAL A 43 -4.97 -3.81 8.65
N VAL A 44 -6.03 -3.01 8.69
CA VAL A 44 -6.46 -2.15 7.58
C VAL A 44 -5.88 -0.77 7.81
N PHE A 45 -5.15 -0.23 6.85
CA PHE A 45 -4.51 1.07 6.97
C PHE A 45 -4.73 1.92 5.73
N TRP A 46 -4.79 3.24 5.91
CA TRP A 46 -5.23 4.20 4.89
C TRP A 46 -4.69 5.60 5.17
N SER A 47 -4.78 6.49 4.19
CA SER A 47 -4.32 7.88 4.31
C SER A 47 -5.45 8.80 4.79
N SER A 48 -5.17 9.65 5.78
CA SER A 48 -6.08 10.66 6.31
C SER A 48 -5.36 11.93 6.74
N ARG A 49 -5.93 13.10 6.43
CA ARG A 49 -5.68 14.35 7.15
C ARG A 49 -6.59 14.39 8.36
N LEU A 50 -6.02 14.69 9.53
CA LEU A 50 -6.77 14.81 10.78
C LEU A 50 -6.90 16.28 11.16
N TYR A 51 -8.07 16.65 11.66
CA TYR A 51 -8.40 18.02 12.06
C TYR A 51 -8.68 18.09 13.56
N ALA A 52 -8.47 19.26 14.15
CA ALA A 52 -8.79 19.50 15.55
C ALA A 52 -10.30 19.46 15.76
N ALA A 53 -10.75 19.08 16.96
CA ALA A 53 -12.17 18.95 17.26
C ALA A 53 -12.95 20.28 17.15
N ASP A 54 -12.25 21.41 17.27
CA ASP A 54 -12.78 22.77 17.11
C ASP A 54 -12.71 23.28 15.65
N ASP A 55 -12.25 22.45 14.70
CA ASP A 55 -12.34 22.70 13.26
C ASP A 55 -13.24 21.66 12.55
N PRO A 56 -14.56 21.69 12.81
CA PRO A 56 -15.51 20.75 12.21
C PRO A 56 -15.71 20.96 10.70
N THR A 57 -15.20 22.07 10.15
CA THR A 57 -15.27 22.39 8.73
C THR A 57 -14.03 21.93 7.95
N HIS A 58 -13.02 21.40 8.65
CA HIS A 58 -11.75 20.99 8.07
C HIS A 58 -11.06 22.11 7.26
N GLY A 59 -11.11 23.33 7.79
CA GLY A 59 -10.64 24.54 7.12
C GLY A 59 -9.18 24.90 7.42
N ALA A 60 -8.61 24.40 8.51
CA ALA A 60 -7.21 24.63 8.85
C ALA A 60 -6.27 23.81 7.97
N ASP A 61 -5.02 24.27 7.86
CA ASP A 61 -3.97 23.46 7.23
C ASP A 61 -3.73 22.19 8.04
N SER A 62 -3.65 21.06 7.35
CA SER A 62 -3.31 19.75 7.91
C SER A 62 -2.54 18.95 6.86
N TYR A 63 -1.87 17.90 7.32
CA TYR A 63 -1.10 16.97 6.48
C TYR A 63 -1.62 15.55 6.67
N SER A 64 -1.45 14.73 5.65
CA SER A 64 -1.87 13.34 5.68
C SER A 64 -0.94 12.49 6.54
N ARG A 65 -1.56 11.58 7.28
CA ARG A 65 -0.95 10.51 8.08
C ARG A 65 -1.48 9.20 7.58
N ILE A 66 -0.78 8.12 7.91
CA ILE A 66 -1.31 6.78 7.70
C ILE A 66 -1.99 6.35 8.99
N MET A 67 -3.28 6.11 8.90
CA MET A 67 -4.13 5.60 9.97
C MET A 67 -4.26 4.10 9.82
N TYR A 68 -4.58 3.40 10.92
CA TYR A 68 -4.93 1.99 10.87
C TYR A 68 -6.07 1.63 11.83
N SER A 69 -6.70 0.51 11.56
CA SER A 69 -7.65 -0.16 12.44
C SER A 69 -7.55 -1.67 12.26
N ARG A 70 -7.87 -2.43 13.32
CA ARG A 70 -7.77 -3.89 13.33
C ARG A 70 -9.15 -4.53 13.23
N THR A 71 -9.22 -5.66 12.55
CA THR A 71 -10.45 -6.45 12.41
C THR A 71 -10.15 -7.95 12.24
N ARG A 72 -11.14 -8.79 12.54
CA ARG A 72 -11.10 -10.23 12.24
C ARG A 72 -12.09 -10.66 11.16
N ASP A 73 -13.06 -9.80 10.84
CA ASP A 73 -14.24 -10.15 10.05
C ASP A 73 -14.64 -9.06 9.04
N PHE A 74 -13.87 -7.97 8.97
CA PHE A 74 -14.16 -6.78 8.18
C PHE A 74 -15.53 -6.16 8.47
N SER A 75 -16.14 -6.45 9.61
CA SER A 75 -17.45 -5.94 10.03
C SER A 75 -17.36 -5.14 11.32
N SER A 76 -16.51 -5.59 12.25
CA SER A 76 -16.16 -4.89 13.48
C SER A 76 -14.71 -4.44 13.42
N PHE A 77 -14.46 -3.19 13.77
CA PHE A 77 -13.15 -2.55 13.71
C PHE A 77 -12.78 -1.98 15.08
N THR A 78 -11.50 -2.02 15.43
CA THR A 78 -11.01 -1.24 16.57
C THR A 78 -11.11 0.25 16.27
N PRO A 79 -11.11 1.13 17.29
CA PRO A 79 -10.88 2.55 17.06
C PRO A 79 -9.64 2.78 16.18
N ALA A 80 -9.71 3.77 15.29
CA ALA A 80 -8.59 4.10 14.42
C ALA A 80 -7.45 4.73 15.21
N GLU A 81 -6.23 4.30 14.92
CA GLU A 81 -4.99 4.77 15.53
C GLU A 81 -4.04 5.27 14.43
N VAL A 82 -3.06 6.11 14.78
CA VAL A 82 -2.06 6.59 13.82
C VAL A 82 -0.96 5.53 13.68
N MET A 83 -0.64 5.13 12.45
CA MET A 83 0.46 4.19 12.12
C MET A 83 1.73 4.93 11.71
N ILE A 84 1.59 5.98 10.89
CA ILE A 84 2.71 6.80 10.41
C ILE A 84 2.35 8.27 10.59
N ASP A 85 3.16 8.97 11.39
CA ASP A 85 3.14 10.42 11.53
C ASP A 85 4.55 10.97 11.31
N THR A 86 4.73 11.77 10.26
CA THR A 86 6.00 12.41 9.93
C THR A 86 6.21 13.76 10.63
N GLY A 87 5.21 14.23 11.38
CA GLY A 87 5.25 15.52 12.04
C GLY A 87 5.07 16.73 11.12
N GLY A 88 4.64 16.53 9.86
CA GLY A 88 4.34 17.65 8.96
C GLY A 88 4.44 17.38 7.45
N ARG A 89 4.92 16.20 7.03
CA ARG A 89 4.94 15.80 5.61
C ARG A 89 3.65 15.07 5.28
N ASP A 90 3.02 15.41 4.16
CA ASP A 90 1.93 14.63 3.61
C ASP A 90 2.47 13.27 3.16
N VAL A 91 2.04 12.21 3.86
CA VAL A 91 2.29 10.83 3.44
C VAL A 91 1.01 10.14 3.00
N ILE A 92 1.11 9.38 1.90
CA ILE A 92 0.03 8.56 1.38
C ILE A 92 0.55 7.19 0.98
N ASP A 93 -0.36 6.30 0.58
CA ASP A 93 -0.06 5.07 -0.14
C ASP A 93 1.06 4.26 0.51
N THR A 94 0.75 3.65 1.64
CA THR A 94 1.66 2.71 2.30
C THR A 94 1.44 1.31 1.77
N ALA A 95 2.52 0.56 1.60
CA ALA A 95 2.49 -0.90 1.43
C ALA A 95 3.43 -1.56 2.44
N VAL A 96 3.05 -2.76 2.90
CA VAL A 96 3.78 -3.47 3.97
C VAL A 96 4.16 -4.88 3.52
N ILE A 97 5.37 -5.31 3.87
CA ILE A 97 5.76 -6.73 3.81
C ILE A 97 6.49 -7.16 5.09
N HIS A 98 6.15 -8.35 5.58
CA HIS A 98 6.82 -8.99 6.72
C HIS A 98 7.85 -9.99 6.20
N GLU A 99 9.13 -9.78 6.53
CA GLU A 99 10.22 -10.66 6.08
C GLU A 99 11.23 -10.87 7.19
N HIS A 100 11.63 -12.13 7.40
CA HIS A 100 12.69 -12.49 8.36
C HIS A 100 12.51 -11.90 9.77
N GLY A 101 11.25 -11.81 10.24
CA GLY A 101 10.92 -11.25 11.56
C GLY A 101 10.99 -9.72 11.65
N LYS A 102 11.07 -9.02 10.52
CA LYS A 102 11.04 -7.57 10.40
C LYS A 102 9.82 -7.12 9.63
N VAL A 103 9.46 -5.85 9.78
CA VAL A 103 8.43 -5.17 9.00
C VAL A 103 9.10 -4.16 8.09
N TYR A 104 8.83 -4.25 6.80
CA TYR A 104 9.25 -3.29 5.80
C TYR A 104 8.02 -2.53 5.31
N ARG A 105 8.10 -1.20 5.29
CA ARG A 105 7.01 -0.36 4.77
C ARG A 105 7.53 0.59 3.70
N PHE A 106 6.82 0.62 2.58
CA PHE A 106 7.03 1.56 1.49
C PHE A 106 5.95 2.62 1.60
N THR A 107 6.28 3.89 1.49
CA THR A 107 5.30 4.97 1.63
C THR A 107 5.67 6.13 0.73
N LYS A 108 4.65 6.85 0.24
CA LYS A 108 4.82 8.03 -0.60
C LYS A 108 4.85 9.29 0.26
N ASP A 109 5.92 10.07 0.18
CA ASP A 109 5.95 11.49 0.52
C ASP A 109 5.45 12.31 -0.68
N GLU A 110 4.38 13.07 -0.49
CA GLU A 110 3.71 13.88 -1.52
C GLU A 110 4.43 15.21 -1.83
N ALA A 111 5.53 15.51 -1.14
CA ALA A 111 6.31 16.71 -1.42
C ALA A 111 6.81 16.73 -2.89
N ARG A 112 6.31 17.71 -3.64
CA ARG A 112 6.62 17.89 -5.08
C ARG A 112 8.10 18.17 -5.38
N SER A 113 8.85 18.68 -4.42
CA SER A 113 10.30 18.90 -4.53
C SER A 113 10.97 18.80 -3.16
N GLY A 114 12.19 18.25 -3.13
CA GLY A 114 12.94 18.06 -1.87
C GLY A 114 12.32 17.07 -0.88
N GLY A 115 11.32 16.30 -1.33
CA GLY A 115 10.68 15.22 -0.59
C GLY A 115 11.47 13.92 -0.61
N TRP A 116 10.95 12.93 0.10
CA TRP A 116 11.48 11.58 0.08
C TRP A 116 10.93 10.72 -1.07
N GLY A 117 9.91 11.19 -1.81
CA GLY A 117 9.27 10.38 -2.85
C GLY A 117 8.75 9.06 -2.28
N ILE A 118 8.91 7.96 -3.00
CA ILE A 118 8.73 6.63 -2.41
C ILE A 118 9.93 6.32 -1.54
N TYR A 119 9.68 6.06 -0.26
CA TYR A 119 10.70 5.72 0.72
C TYR A 119 10.41 4.39 1.38
N LEU A 120 11.48 3.73 1.85
CA LEU A 120 11.44 2.44 2.51
C LEU A 120 11.97 2.58 3.94
N GLU A 121 11.20 2.10 4.90
CA GLU A 121 11.60 1.97 6.29
C GLU A 121 11.51 0.51 6.76
N ARG A 122 12.25 0.20 7.83
CA ARG A 122 12.24 -1.10 8.48
C ARG A 122 12.07 -0.95 9.99
N GLY A 123 11.16 -1.71 10.58
CA GLY A 123 10.95 -1.82 12.02
C GLY A 123 10.85 -3.28 12.49
N SER A 124 10.66 -3.49 13.79
CA SER A 124 10.46 -4.82 14.38
C SER A 124 8.99 -5.26 14.36
N SER A 125 8.05 -4.31 14.37
CA SER A 125 6.60 -4.53 14.33
C SER A 125 5.90 -3.38 13.59
N LEU A 126 4.65 -3.58 13.18
CA LEU A 126 3.83 -2.52 12.60
C LEU A 126 3.49 -1.41 13.60
N PHE A 127 3.51 -1.74 14.88
CA PHE A 127 3.04 -0.87 15.96
C PHE A 127 4.16 -0.31 16.83
N ASP A 128 5.41 -0.69 16.57
CA ASP A 128 6.57 -0.20 17.30
C ASP A 128 7.13 1.06 16.62
N ASP A 129 7.64 1.99 17.41
CA ASP A 129 8.20 3.27 16.93
C ASP A 129 9.68 3.14 16.46
N ASP A 130 10.18 1.92 16.25
CA ASP A 130 11.60 1.62 16.00
C ASP A 130 11.98 1.60 14.51
N PHE A 131 11.16 2.22 13.65
CA PHE A 131 11.39 2.27 12.22
C PHE A 131 12.65 3.08 11.89
N THR A 132 13.50 2.46 11.05
CA THR A 132 14.70 3.07 10.49
C THR A 132 14.51 3.29 8.99
N LEU A 133 14.80 4.49 8.51
CA LEU A 133 14.83 4.82 7.09
C LEU A 133 15.97 4.06 6.39
N ILE A 134 15.64 3.29 5.36
CA ILE A 134 16.59 2.52 4.54
C ILE A 134 16.98 3.31 3.31
N THR A 135 15.99 3.77 2.54
CA THR A 135 16.21 4.55 1.32
C THR A 135 15.05 5.49 1.04
N THR A 136 15.30 6.49 0.19
CA THR A 136 14.32 7.47 -0.29
C THR A 136 14.43 7.58 -1.80
N ASN A 137 13.41 8.17 -2.42
CA ASN A 137 13.35 8.44 -3.85
C ASN A 137 13.58 7.18 -4.68
N ILE A 138 12.98 6.06 -4.26
CA ILE A 138 12.93 4.86 -5.09
C ILE A 138 12.26 5.24 -6.43
N ALA A 139 12.90 4.85 -7.52
CA ALA A 139 12.60 5.26 -8.91
C ALA A 139 12.72 6.75 -9.23
N GLY A 140 13.28 7.57 -8.34
CA GLY A 140 13.43 9.02 -8.53
C GLY A 140 14.44 9.40 -9.61
N ASP A 141 15.31 8.48 -10.01
CA ASP A 141 16.26 8.62 -11.12
C ASP A 141 15.55 8.69 -12.49
N ARG A 142 14.42 7.97 -12.63
CA ARG A 142 13.60 7.93 -13.83
C ARG A 142 12.33 8.77 -13.71
N TYR A 143 11.69 8.74 -12.54
CA TYR A 143 10.40 9.36 -12.27
C TYR A 143 10.49 10.24 -11.01
N PRO A 144 11.18 11.40 -11.06
CA PRO A 144 11.43 12.24 -9.89
C PRO A 144 10.12 12.71 -9.26
N GLY A 145 9.73 12.09 -8.15
CA GLY A 145 8.47 12.31 -7.46
C GLY A 145 7.22 11.88 -8.24
N GLY A 146 7.38 11.18 -9.37
CA GLY A 146 6.33 10.89 -10.35
C GLY A 146 5.63 9.55 -10.23
N VAL A 147 5.81 8.92 -9.08
CA VAL A 147 5.36 7.57 -8.78
C VAL A 147 4.61 7.51 -7.45
N GLU A 148 3.63 6.64 -7.35
CA GLU A 148 2.78 6.43 -6.17
C GLU A 148 2.34 4.95 -6.07
N ALA A 149 1.43 4.66 -5.14
CA ALA A 149 0.73 3.38 -5.04
C ALA A 149 1.64 2.14 -5.01
N PRO A 150 2.62 2.04 -4.08
CA PRO A 150 3.51 0.90 -4.02
C PRO A 150 2.73 -0.40 -3.83
N ILE A 151 3.13 -1.45 -4.53
CA ILE A 151 2.72 -2.82 -4.26
C ILE A 151 3.99 -3.64 -4.11
N VAL A 152 4.19 -4.27 -2.95
CA VAL A 152 5.36 -5.11 -2.70
C VAL A 152 4.95 -6.58 -2.56
N ILE A 153 5.64 -7.47 -3.26
CA ILE A 153 5.46 -8.92 -3.15
C ILE A 153 6.81 -9.63 -3.12
N ARG A 154 6.86 -10.77 -2.43
CA ARG A 154 7.96 -11.73 -2.56
C ARG A 154 7.69 -12.71 -3.70
N ALA A 155 8.68 -12.94 -4.55
CA ALA A 155 8.65 -13.97 -5.56
C ALA A 155 8.51 -15.37 -4.92
N ARG A 156 7.63 -16.22 -5.48
CA ARG A 156 7.36 -17.54 -4.89
C ARG A 156 8.61 -18.43 -4.96
N GLY A 157 9.10 -18.83 -3.79
CA GLY A 157 10.22 -19.78 -3.67
C GLY A 157 11.60 -19.16 -3.89
N GLU A 158 11.68 -17.82 -3.97
CA GLU A 158 12.92 -17.09 -4.20
C GLU A 158 13.19 -16.08 -3.09
N GLU A 159 14.45 -15.70 -2.93
CA GLU A 159 14.91 -14.57 -2.11
C GLU A 159 14.95 -13.30 -2.99
N ARG A 160 13.80 -12.98 -3.59
CA ARG A 160 13.62 -11.88 -4.55
C ARG A 160 12.28 -11.20 -4.28
N TRP A 161 12.29 -9.88 -4.29
CA TRP A 161 11.10 -9.05 -4.08
C TRP A 161 10.85 -8.20 -5.30
N PHE A 162 9.57 -8.00 -5.60
CA PHE A 162 9.11 -7.06 -6.60
C PHE A 162 8.41 -5.89 -5.92
N LEU A 163 8.72 -4.69 -6.37
CA LEU A 163 8.02 -3.45 -6.02
C LEU A 163 7.43 -2.88 -7.30
N PHE A 164 6.10 -2.80 -7.35
CA PHE A 164 5.39 -2.14 -8.42
C PHE A 164 5.06 -0.72 -8.00
N LEU A 165 5.33 0.25 -8.87
CA LEU A 165 5.02 1.66 -8.66
C LEU A 165 4.20 2.21 -9.83
N ASP A 166 3.11 2.90 -9.54
CA ASP A 166 2.28 3.55 -10.56
C ASP A 166 2.93 4.86 -10.97
N GLN A 167 3.43 4.95 -12.21
CA GLN A 167 3.94 6.20 -12.75
C GLN A 167 2.80 6.98 -13.42
N TYR A 168 2.69 8.26 -13.06
CA TYR A 168 1.66 9.16 -13.57
C TYR A 168 2.23 10.36 -14.36
N GLN A 169 3.55 10.42 -14.57
CA GLN A 169 4.20 11.54 -15.28
C GLN A 169 4.22 11.35 -16.80
N GLU A 170 4.31 10.12 -17.29
CA GLU A 170 4.49 9.82 -18.71
C GLU A 170 3.30 9.02 -19.28
N MET A 171 3.03 9.20 -20.57
CA MET A 171 2.03 8.40 -21.30
C MET A 171 2.69 7.25 -22.05
N PRO A 172 2.14 6.02 -22.02
CA PRO A 172 0.99 5.61 -21.21
C PRO A 172 1.36 5.54 -19.72
N GLN A 173 0.45 6.02 -18.87
CA GLN A 173 0.56 5.89 -17.42
C GLN A 173 0.37 4.43 -16.98
N GLY A 174 0.86 4.11 -15.79
CA GLY A 174 0.58 2.86 -15.11
C GLY A 174 1.79 2.28 -14.39
N TYR A 175 1.64 1.05 -13.92
CA TYR A 175 2.67 0.37 -13.17
C TYR A 175 3.89 -0.04 -14.02
N PHE A 176 5.06 0.08 -13.42
CA PHE A 176 6.27 -0.68 -13.78
C PHE A 176 6.74 -1.46 -12.54
N ALA A 177 7.57 -2.47 -12.76
CA ALA A 177 8.14 -3.27 -11.69
C ALA A 177 9.63 -2.94 -11.47
N MET A 178 10.02 -2.94 -10.21
CA MET A 178 11.41 -2.97 -9.74
C MET A 178 11.62 -4.22 -8.90
N GLU A 179 12.87 -4.56 -8.65
CA GLU A 179 13.24 -5.72 -7.86
C GLU A 179 14.49 -5.54 -7.01
N CYS A 180 14.58 -6.37 -5.98
CA CYS A 180 15.78 -6.55 -5.19
C CYS A 180 15.89 -7.98 -4.66
N THR A 181 17.08 -8.33 -4.15
CA THR A 181 17.36 -9.58 -3.43
C THR A 181 17.81 -9.33 -1.99
N ASP A 182 17.78 -8.06 -1.56
CA ASP A 182 18.07 -7.64 -0.19
C ASP A 182 17.28 -6.36 0.13
N LEU A 183 16.22 -6.48 0.93
CA LEU A 183 15.41 -5.33 1.36
C LEU A 183 16.18 -4.34 2.25
N ASP A 184 17.22 -4.79 2.98
CA ASP A 184 18.02 -3.93 3.83
C ASP A 184 18.99 -3.05 3.03
N SER A 185 19.29 -3.42 1.78
CA SER A 185 20.18 -2.64 0.91
C SER A 185 19.56 -1.32 0.46
N GLY A 186 18.23 -1.27 0.30
CA GLY A 186 17.54 -0.14 -0.32
C GLY A 186 17.79 0.01 -1.82
N GLU A 187 18.49 -0.93 -2.44
CA GLU A 187 18.83 -0.89 -3.86
C GLU A 187 17.77 -1.64 -4.68
N TRP A 188 17.16 -0.94 -5.64
CA TRP A 188 16.09 -1.46 -6.49
C TRP A 188 16.48 -1.33 -7.96
N SER A 189 16.40 -2.43 -8.70
CA SER A 189 16.67 -2.47 -10.14
C SER A 189 15.36 -2.53 -10.92
N TYR A 190 15.27 -1.84 -12.06
CA TYR A 190 14.10 -1.97 -12.94
C TYR A 190 14.03 -3.38 -13.52
N VAL A 191 12.85 -4.00 -13.45
CA VAL A 191 12.61 -5.26 -14.14
C VAL A 191 12.52 -5.00 -15.65
N PRO A 192 13.19 -5.80 -16.50
CA PRO A 192 13.07 -5.67 -17.95
C PRO A 192 11.61 -5.78 -18.42
N LEU A 193 11.23 -4.96 -19.40
CA LEU A 193 9.84 -4.89 -19.91
C LEU A 193 9.36 -6.20 -20.56
N ASP A 194 10.29 -7.06 -21.00
CA ASP A 194 10.00 -8.38 -21.56
C ASP A 194 9.82 -9.47 -20.49
N GLU A 195 10.16 -9.20 -19.23
CA GLU A 195 9.94 -10.11 -18.10
C GLU A 195 8.61 -9.87 -17.37
N VAL A 196 8.03 -8.67 -17.50
CA VAL A 196 6.79 -8.29 -16.81
C VAL A 196 5.81 -7.63 -17.78
N SER A 197 4.61 -8.23 -17.89
CA SER A 197 3.50 -7.67 -18.66
C SER A 197 2.45 -7.10 -17.73
N ILE A 198 2.22 -5.79 -17.82
CA ILE A 198 1.17 -5.09 -17.08
C ILE A 198 0.31 -4.34 -18.10
N PRO A 199 -1.03 -4.51 -18.08
CA PRO A 199 -1.89 -3.75 -18.96
C PRO A 199 -1.66 -2.23 -18.79
N PRO A 200 -1.61 -1.46 -19.89
CA PRO A 200 -1.44 -0.01 -19.80
C PRO A 200 -2.59 0.60 -19.01
N SER A 201 -2.35 1.72 -18.34
CA SER A 201 -3.34 2.39 -17.49
C SER A 201 -3.84 1.55 -16.30
N THR A 202 -3.11 0.51 -15.90
CA THR A 202 -3.33 -0.13 -14.59
C THR A 202 -2.96 0.88 -13.49
N LYS A 203 -3.89 1.13 -12.57
CA LYS A 203 -3.81 2.12 -11.49
C LYS A 203 -3.94 1.48 -10.12
N HIS A 204 -3.74 2.27 -9.07
CA HIS A 204 -3.69 1.87 -7.67
C HIS A 204 -4.57 0.65 -7.35
N GLY A 205 -3.93 -0.48 -7.05
CA GLY A 205 -4.58 -1.76 -6.78
C GLY A 205 -3.73 -2.66 -5.88
N THR A 206 -3.90 -3.98 -6.01
CA THR A 206 -3.12 -4.96 -5.26
C THR A 206 -2.85 -6.20 -6.12
N ILE A 207 -1.87 -7.02 -5.74
CA ILE A 207 -1.61 -8.32 -6.35
C ILE A 207 -2.14 -9.41 -5.42
N LEU A 208 -3.11 -10.18 -5.90
CA LEU A 208 -3.67 -11.32 -5.18
C LEU A 208 -3.02 -12.63 -5.67
N PRO A 209 -2.23 -13.32 -4.84
CA PRO A 209 -1.71 -14.64 -5.19
C PRO A 209 -2.86 -15.65 -5.24
N LEU A 210 -3.04 -16.29 -6.39
CA LEU A 210 -4.10 -17.29 -6.58
C LEU A 210 -3.59 -18.71 -6.28
N LEU A 211 -4.45 -19.51 -5.65
CA LEU A 211 -4.33 -20.96 -5.64
C LEU A 211 -4.61 -21.52 -7.03
N ARG A 212 -4.07 -22.70 -7.34
CA ARG A 212 -4.24 -23.32 -8.67
C ARG A 212 -5.70 -23.41 -9.10
N HIS A 213 -6.57 -23.85 -8.19
CA HIS A 213 -8.00 -24.02 -8.50
C HIS A 213 -8.76 -22.68 -8.63
N GLU A 214 -8.27 -21.58 -8.02
CA GLU A 214 -8.82 -20.24 -8.23
C GLU A 214 -8.40 -19.71 -9.61
N TRP A 215 -7.12 -19.88 -9.95
CA TRP A 215 -6.61 -19.58 -11.29
C TRP A 215 -7.38 -20.33 -12.38
N ASP A 216 -7.51 -21.65 -12.27
CA ASP A 216 -8.18 -22.46 -13.30
C ASP A 216 -9.64 -22.05 -13.49
N ARG A 217 -10.32 -21.66 -12.41
CA ARG A 217 -11.69 -21.14 -12.44
C ARG A 217 -11.76 -19.81 -13.17
N LEU A 218 -10.93 -18.84 -12.80
CA LEU A 218 -10.90 -17.52 -13.43
C LEU A 218 -10.54 -17.64 -14.91
N ARG A 219 -9.49 -18.40 -15.24
CA ARG A 219 -9.04 -18.69 -16.60
C ARG A 219 -10.17 -19.24 -17.48
N THR A 220 -10.96 -20.18 -16.95
CA THR A 220 -12.08 -20.77 -17.68
C THR A 220 -13.20 -19.77 -17.94
N LEU A 221 -13.44 -18.83 -17.02
CA LEU A 221 -14.52 -17.84 -17.13
C LEU A 221 -14.14 -16.64 -18.00
N THR A 222 -12.91 -16.17 -17.91
CA THR A 222 -12.45 -14.95 -18.57
C THR A 222 -11.73 -15.22 -19.89
N GLY A 223 -11.26 -16.44 -20.13
CA GLY A 223 -10.46 -16.78 -21.29
C GLY A 223 -9.04 -16.19 -21.24
N LEU A 224 -8.57 -15.75 -20.07
CA LEU A 224 -7.16 -15.38 -19.87
C LEU A 224 -6.25 -16.57 -20.19
N ASP A 225 -5.07 -16.33 -20.77
CA ASP A 225 -4.06 -17.36 -21.05
C ASP A 225 -2.97 -17.42 -19.97
#